data_AF-A0AAU2UI15-F1
#
_entry.id   AF-A0AAU2UI15-F1
#
_cell.length_a   1.000
_cell.length_b   1.000
_cell.length_c   1.000
_cell.angle_alpha   90.00
_cell.angle_beta   90.00
_cell.angle_gamma   90.00
#
_symmetry.space_group_name_H-M   'P 1'
#
loop_
_entity.id
_entity.type
_entity.pdbx_description
1 polymer ?
#
loop_
_entity_poly.entity_id
_entity_poly.type
_entity_poly.pdbx_seq_one_letter_code
_entity_poly.pdbx_strand_id
1 'polypeptide(L)' 'MSAKTGSPAGQEPCPGCQKLRLAEALATDQRDYSKATDCRVLLRRHRSTVACSKRGSA' A
#
# COMPACT_ATOMS: atom_id res chain seq x y z
N MET A 1 -11.40 -19.52 15.69
CA MET A 1 -11.86 -19.49 14.29
C MET A 1 -11.54 -18.10 13.75
N SER A 2 -10.64 -18.05 12.77
CA SER A 2 -9.87 -16.86 12.37
C SER A 2 -10.75 -15.76 11.79
N ALA A 3 -10.54 -14.54 12.28
CA ALA A 3 -11.17 -13.33 11.78
C ALA A 3 -10.83 -13.14 10.29
N LYS A 4 -11.82 -13.39 9.45
CA LYS A 4 -11.81 -13.08 8.02
C LYS A 4 -12.05 -11.57 7.88
N THR A 5 -10.99 -10.79 8.07
CA THR A 5 -11.01 -9.38 7.64
C THR A 5 -11.00 -9.39 6.12
N GLY A 6 -12.16 -9.13 5.53
CA GLY A 6 -12.33 -9.09 4.09
C GLY A 6 -11.45 -8.00 3.46
N SER A 7 -10.31 -8.40 2.90
CA SER A 7 -9.67 -7.66 1.81
C SER A 7 -10.63 -7.64 0.62
N PRO A 8 -10.88 -6.48 -0.02
CA PRO A 8 -11.61 -6.46 -1.28
C PRO A 8 -10.77 -7.18 -2.33
N ALA A 9 -11.12 -8.45 -2.56
CA ALA A 9 -10.61 -9.25 -3.65
C ALA A 9 -10.97 -8.58 -4.98
N GLY A 10 -9.97 -7.97 -5.61
CA GLY A 10 -10.10 -7.37 -6.93
C GLY A 10 -8.77 -7.01 -7.58
N GLN A 11 -7.75 -6.65 -6.79
CA GLN A 11 -6.35 -6.52 -7.17
C GLN A 11 -5.58 -6.26 -5.88
N GLU A 12 -5.14 -7.30 -5.17
CA GLU A 12 -4.21 -7.08 -4.04
C GLU A 12 -3.03 -6.26 -4.58
N PRO A 13 -2.86 -5.01 -4.12
CA PRO A 13 -1.80 -4.17 -4.60
C PRO A 13 -0.49 -4.83 -4.16
N CYS A 14 0.55 -4.66 -4.96
CA CYS A 14 1.85 -5.28 -4.71
C CYS A 14 2.29 -5.16 -3.23
N PRO A 15 3.11 -6.08 -2.69
CA PRO A 15 3.50 -6.03 -1.28
C PRO A 15 4.17 -4.70 -0.88
N GLY A 16 4.85 -4.01 -1.80
CA GLY A 16 5.36 -2.64 -1.58
C GLY A 16 4.25 -1.59 -1.45
N CYS A 17 3.23 -1.68 -2.29
CA CYS A 17 2.04 -0.83 -2.28
C CYS A 17 1.26 -0.98 -0.96
N GLN A 18 1.13 -2.21 -0.48
CA GLN A 18 0.44 -2.50 0.79
C GLN A 18 1.21 -1.91 1.97
N LYS A 19 2.54 -2.09 2.02
CA LYS A 19 3.40 -1.47 3.03
C LYS A 19 3.28 0.06 3.06
N LEU A 20 3.32 0.70 1.89
CA LEU A 20 3.22 2.16 1.80
C LEU A 20 1.84 2.68 2.20
N ARG A 21 0.75 1.99 1.83
CA ARG A 21 -0.60 2.35 2.31
C ARG A 21 -0.74 2.21 3.82
N LEU A 22 -0.16 1.16 4.39
CA LEU A 22 -0.19 0.94 5.84
C LEU A 22 0.63 2.01 6.56
N ALA A 23 1.81 2.36 6.03
CA ALA A 23 2.62 3.47 6.54
C ALA A 23 1.89 4.83 6.45
N GLU A 24 1.16 5.09 5.36
CA GLU A 24 0.33 6.30 5.22
C GLU A 24 -0.77 6.36 6.30
N ALA A 25 -1.47 5.25 6.53
CA ALA A 25 -2.51 5.17 7.55
C ALA A 25 -1.94 5.40 8.95
N LEU A 26 -0.81 4.77 9.28
CA LEU A 26 -0.11 4.97 10.56
C LEU A 26 0.41 6.40 10.73
N ALA A 27 0.90 7.03 9.66
CA ALA A 27 1.36 8.41 9.71
C ALA A 27 0.19 9.39 9.90
N THR A 28 -0.94 9.12 9.24
CA THR A 28 -2.17 9.91 9.40
C THR A 28 -2.73 9.80 10.82
N ASP A 29 -2.74 8.59 11.38
CA ASP A 29 -3.17 8.33 12.76
C ASP A 29 -2.29 9.07 13.78
N GLN A 30 -0.98 9.09 13.55
CA GLN A 30 -0.01 9.85 14.35
C GLN A 30 -0.03 11.37 14.08
N ARG A 31 -0.91 11.86 13.20
CA ARG A 31 -0.95 13.26 12.71
C ARG A 31 0.36 13.73 12.07
N ASP A 32 1.19 12.80 11.61
CA ASP A 32 2.40 13.06 10.83
C ASP A 32 2.03 13.18 9.35
N TYR A 33 1.47 14.33 8.98
CA TYR A 33 1.04 14.60 7.61
C TYR A 33 2.20 14.74 6.62
N SER A 34 3.41 15.00 7.11
CA SER A 34 4.63 15.03 6.29
C SER A 34 4.94 13.62 5.78
N LYS A 35 5.02 12.65 6.69
CA LYS A 35 5.21 11.24 6.33
C LYS A 35 4.05 10.66 5.53
N ALA A 36 2.81 11.04 5.84
CA ALA A 36 1.66 10.60 5.06
C ALA A 36 1.75 11.06 3.59
N THR A 37 2.20 12.31 3.38
CA THR A 37 2.40 12.86 2.02
C THR A 37 3.56 12.17 1.29
N ASP A 38 4.66 11.90 1.99
CA ASP A 38 5.79 11.13 1.42
C ASP A 38 5.34 9.73 1.00
N CYS A 39 4.57 9.01 1.83
CA CYS A 39 4.01 7.71 1.49
C CYS A 39 3.14 7.75 0.23
N ARG A 40 2.35 8.83 0.03
CA ARG A 40 1.57 9.04 -1.20
C ARG A 40 2.45 9.26 -2.43
N VAL A 41 3.54 10.03 -2.29
CA VAL A 41 4.51 10.24 -3.38
C VAL A 41 5.20 8.93 -3.74
N LEU A 42 5.64 8.17 -2.74
CA LEU A 42 6.23 6.85 -2.90
C LEU A 42 5.26 5.88 -3.57
N LEU A 43 3.97 5.87 -3.21
CA LEU A 43 2.95 5.08 -3.88
C LEU A 43 2.81 5.42 -5.35
N ARG A 44 2.80 6.72 -5.71
CA ARG A 44 2.73 7.16 -7.11
C ARG A 44 3.97 6.71 -7.88
N ARG A 45 5.17 6.97 -7.36
CA ARG A 45 6.43 6.53 -7.98
C ARG A 45 6.47 5.02 -8.14
N HIS A 46 6.08 4.29 -7.11
CA HIS A 46 6.05 2.84 -7.14
C HIS A 46 5.14 2.33 -8.27
N ARG A 47 3.92 2.88 -8.40
CA ARG A 47 2.98 2.56 -9.49
C ARG A 47 3.49 2.95 -10.88
N SER A 48 4.31 3.99 -10.97
CA SER A 48 4.97 4.40 -12.23
C SER A 48 6.17 3.52 -12.58
N THR A 49 6.73 2.79 -11.62
CA THR A 49 7.82 1.84 -11.86
C THR A 49 7.25 0.48 -12.26
N VAL A 50 7.85 -0.16 -13.28
CA VAL A 50 7.49 -1.52 -13.76
C VAL A 50 7.54 -2.61 -12.66
N ALA A 51 8.20 -2.32 -11.53
CA ALA A 51 8.28 -3.15 -10.33
C ALA A 51 6.94 -3.27 -9.56
N CYS A 52 5.97 -2.39 -9.81
CA CYS A 52 4.59 -2.51 -9.31
C CYS A 52 3.76 -3.50 -10.14
N SER A 53 4.42 -4.46 -10.79
CA SER A 53 3.76 -5.61 -11.39
C SER A 53 3.62 -6.66 -10.29
N LYS A 54 2.39 -6.83 -9.81
CA LYS A 54 1.96 -7.96 -9.00
C LYS A 54 2.49 -9.25 -9.67
N ARG A 55 3.55 -9.87 -9.14
CA ARG A 55 3.96 -11.21 -9.57
C ARG A 55 2.91 -12.19 -9.07
N GLY A 56 1.90 -12.39 -9.90
CA GLY A 56 0.84 -13.37 -9.71
C GLY A 56 0.41 -13.87 -11.08
N SER A 57 1.27 -14.66 -11.73
CA SER A 57 1.08 -15.59 -12.86
C SER A 57 2.48 -15.93 -13.38
N ALA A 58 2.99 -17.15 -13.47
CA ALA A 58 2.63 -18.49 -13.02
C ALA A 58 3.98 -19.21 -12.76
#